data_AF-A0A916GWC5-F1
#
_entry.id   AF-A0A916GWC5-F1
#
_cell.length_a   1.000
_cell.length_b   1.000
_cell.length_c   1.000
_cell.angle_alpha   90.00
_cell.angle_beta   90.00
_cell.angle_gamma   90.00
#
_symmetry.space_group_name_H-M   'P 1'
#
loop_
_entity.id
_entity.type
_entity.pdbx_description
1 polymer ?
#
loop_
_entity_poly.entity_id
_entity_poly.type
_entity_poly.pdbx_seq_one_letter_code
_entity_poly.pdbx_strand_id
1 'polypeptide(L)'
;MSIWTQNFEALQANQRLRESLGFLDTVKTESLSATDLTNFARLQKTLRVLDARLSSLDPELFHPSTWANIGSWLSNLTTYTRDFAQTANVSQLQNANTTVDEILNVLRPIDAVSPEGISKSHADAAAAFQQRLIDEVENLRKRSQQVEALLTSLTGTIQSSTADVESLRQTIDQQKSRLDQSIADFQRQFSQTESTRATEYAAASQRFLTEFSTQQKNLDAEAIKGNEKREKEWVAFLEGNKESSKEFMQFFQKRKEEVDAIFGAIGSASLSGHFASTADKDASAANLLRWIALSLMGAMIVVGGISFYQSFEHPELDWKVFAFRLATVFVIAIPAIYAAQESSKHRRREQQNRKVQVELASIDAYLVQLPEPKRHELKEKLTEKFFGQPDSPEKDDSVTRHQLFDLLSDALKNLTKAK
;
A
#
# COMPACT_ATOMS: atom_id res chain seq x y z
N MET A 1 -10.02 -105.03 11.89
CA MET A 1 -10.52 -106.04 12.85
C MET A 1 -10.77 -105.35 14.17
N SER A 2 -11.91 -105.60 14.80
CA SER A 2 -12.15 -105.06 16.14
C SER A 2 -11.30 -105.79 17.17
N ILE A 3 -11.11 -105.15 18.33
CA ILE A 3 -10.40 -105.73 19.47
C ILE A 3 -11.09 -107.03 19.94
N TRP A 4 -12.39 -107.17 19.71
CA TRP A 4 -13.21 -108.34 20.06
C TRP A 4 -12.92 -109.55 19.16
N THR A 5 -12.79 -109.33 17.86
CA THR A 5 -12.40 -110.39 16.91
C THR A 5 -11.00 -110.92 17.23
N GLN A 6 -10.06 -110.02 17.53
CA GLN A 6 -8.68 -110.38 17.88
C GLN A 6 -8.61 -111.21 19.17
N ASN A 7 -9.38 -110.83 20.20
CA ASN A 7 -9.42 -111.55 21.47
C ASN A 7 -10.02 -112.96 21.34
N PHE A 8 -11.01 -113.15 20.47
CA PHE A 8 -11.61 -114.46 20.23
C PHE A 8 -10.69 -115.39 19.43
N GLU A 9 -10.04 -114.89 18.38
CA GLU A 9 -9.08 -115.68 17.59
C GLU A 9 -7.90 -116.16 18.45
N ALA A 10 -7.44 -115.34 19.40
CA ALA A 10 -6.37 -115.70 20.34
C ALA A 10 -6.69 -116.90 21.23
N LEU A 11 -7.97 -117.22 21.47
CA LEU A 11 -8.38 -118.38 22.27
C LEU A 11 -8.09 -119.71 21.56
N GLN A 12 -7.99 -119.68 20.23
CA GLN A 12 -7.83 -120.87 19.37
C GLN A 12 -8.90 -121.94 19.67
N ALA A 13 -10.14 -121.50 19.89
CA ALA A 13 -11.18 -122.34 20.48
C ALA A 13 -11.49 -123.61 19.66
N ASN A 14 -11.71 -123.45 18.35
CA ASN A 14 -11.97 -124.58 17.44
C ASN A 14 -10.76 -125.51 17.30
N GLN A 15 -9.55 -124.96 17.31
CA GLN A 15 -8.33 -125.78 17.28
C GLN A 15 -8.24 -126.67 18.52
N ARG A 16 -8.44 -126.11 19.72
CA ARG A 16 -8.41 -126.84 20.99
C ARG A 16 -9.49 -127.92 21.08
N LEU A 17 -10.69 -127.66 20.55
CA LEU A 17 -11.76 -128.67 20.47
C LEU A 17 -11.38 -129.83 19.55
N ARG A 18 -10.81 -129.54 18.38
CA ARG A 18 -10.34 -130.56 17.43
C ARG A 18 -9.17 -131.37 17.98
N GLU A 19 -8.24 -130.73 18.69
CA GLU A 19 -7.17 -131.42 19.41
C GLU A 19 -7.72 -132.37 20.48
N SER A 20 -8.70 -131.90 21.27
CA SER A 20 -9.37 -132.70 22.29
C SER A 20 -10.10 -133.92 21.69
N LEU A 21 -10.80 -133.73 20.56
CA LEU A 21 -11.40 -134.83 19.80
C LEU A 21 -10.34 -135.80 19.28
N GLY A 22 -9.23 -135.30 18.74
CA GLY A 22 -8.11 -136.10 18.27
C GLY A 22 -7.51 -136.99 19.37
N PHE A 23 -7.37 -136.47 20.59
CA PHE A 23 -6.92 -137.30 21.72
C PHE A 23 -7.94 -138.40 22.05
N LEU A 24 -9.23 -138.08 22.09
CA LEU A 24 -10.27 -139.07 22.39
C LEU A 24 -10.36 -140.18 21.33
N ASP A 25 -10.13 -139.87 20.06
CA ASP A 25 -10.16 -140.86 18.97
C ASP A 25 -9.00 -141.90 19.08
N THR A 26 -7.97 -141.64 19.90
CA THR A 26 -6.86 -142.58 20.15
C THR A 26 -7.07 -143.52 21.35
N VAL A 27 -8.12 -143.30 22.15
CA VAL A 27 -8.39 -144.07 23.38
C VAL A 27 -8.82 -145.49 23.03
N LYS A 28 -8.16 -146.49 23.63
CA LYS A 28 -8.62 -147.90 23.57
C LYS A 28 -9.74 -148.11 24.59
N THR A 29 -10.92 -148.52 24.12
CA THR A 29 -12.16 -148.59 24.94
C THR A 29 -12.34 -149.93 25.67
N GLU A 30 -11.45 -150.90 25.47
CA GLU A 30 -11.56 -152.28 25.99
C GLU A 30 -11.50 -152.37 27.53
N SER A 31 -10.92 -151.38 28.20
CA SER A 31 -10.75 -151.34 29.67
C SER A 31 -11.81 -150.53 30.41
N LEU A 32 -12.79 -149.94 29.70
CA LEU A 32 -13.80 -149.04 30.27
C LEU A 32 -15.05 -149.81 30.73
N SER A 33 -15.66 -149.37 31.83
CA SER A 33 -16.97 -149.87 32.24
C SER A 33 -18.08 -149.38 31.28
N ALA A 34 -19.25 -150.02 31.29
CA ALA A 34 -20.39 -149.58 30.48
C ALA A 34 -20.83 -148.13 30.78
N THR A 35 -20.68 -147.69 32.03
CA THR A 35 -20.97 -146.32 32.46
C THR A 35 -19.95 -145.34 31.88
N ASP A 36 -18.66 -145.70 31.92
CA ASP A 36 -17.59 -144.86 31.40
C ASP A 36 -17.63 -144.77 29.87
N LEU A 37 -18.00 -145.84 29.19
CA LEU A 37 -18.20 -145.84 27.74
C LEU A 37 -19.33 -144.89 27.32
N THR A 38 -20.40 -144.82 28.12
CA THR A 38 -21.51 -143.87 27.90
C THR A 38 -21.05 -142.41 28.09
N ASN A 39 -20.27 -142.15 29.15
CA ASN A 39 -19.70 -140.82 29.42
C ASN A 39 -18.69 -140.39 28.35
N PHE A 40 -17.93 -141.34 27.81
CA PHE A 40 -17.00 -141.12 26.69
C PHE A 40 -17.74 -140.80 25.39
N ALA A 41 -18.77 -141.57 25.04
CA ALA A 41 -19.59 -141.33 23.86
C ALA A 41 -20.31 -139.97 23.92
N ARG A 42 -20.82 -139.60 25.11
CA ARG A 42 -21.41 -138.28 25.37
C ARG A 42 -20.39 -137.16 25.12
N LEU A 43 -19.18 -137.30 25.64
CA LEU A 43 -18.12 -136.31 25.48
C LEU A 43 -17.79 -136.09 24.00
N GLN A 44 -17.53 -137.17 23.25
CA GLN A 44 -17.23 -137.07 21.81
C GLN A 44 -18.37 -136.41 21.02
N LYS A 45 -19.62 -136.82 21.26
CA LYS A 45 -20.79 -136.21 20.62
C LYS A 45 -20.85 -134.71 20.91
N THR A 46 -20.66 -134.33 22.16
CA THR A 46 -20.81 -132.94 22.60
C THR A 46 -19.70 -132.05 22.05
N LEU A 47 -18.47 -132.53 22.02
CA LEU A 47 -17.34 -131.78 21.45
C LEU A 47 -17.51 -131.52 19.95
N ARG A 48 -18.03 -132.50 19.18
CA ARG A 48 -18.36 -132.30 17.75
C ARG A 48 -19.44 -131.24 17.54
N VAL A 49 -20.45 -131.22 18.41
CA VAL A 49 -21.50 -130.18 18.37
C VAL A 49 -20.94 -128.81 18.76
N LEU A 50 -20.04 -128.74 19.74
CA LEU A 50 -19.41 -127.49 20.16
C LEU A 50 -18.49 -126.89 19.08
N ASP A 51 -17.72 -127.70 18.34
CA ASP A 51 -16.86 -127.22 17.24
C ASP A 51 -17.69 -126.53 16.14
N ALA A 52 -18.83 -127.14 15.78
CA ALA A 52 -19.76 -126.55 14.82
C ALA A 52 -20.37 -125.24 15.34
N ARG A 53 -20.72 -125.18 16.63
CA ARG A 53 -21.34 -124.01 17.26
C ARG A 53 -20.40 -122.82 17.36
N LEU A 54 -19.18 -123.01 17.87
CA LEU A 54 -18.22 -121.91 18.05
C LEU A 54 -17.80 -121.29 16.71
N SER A 55 -17.87 -122.05 15.62
CA SER A 55 -17.58 -121.56 14.27
C SER A 55 -18.65 -120.59 13.72
N SER A 56 -19.86 -120.57 14.29
CA SER A 56 -20.98 -119.74 13.79
C SER A 56 -21.31 -118.52 14.66
N LEU A 57 -20.55 -118.27 15.73
CA LEU A 57 -20.82 -117.17 16.66
C LEU A 57 -20.10 -115.89 16.23
N ASP A 58 -20.75 -114.75 16.42
CA ASP A 58 -20.12 -113.43 16.28
C ASP A 58 -19.42 -113.04 17.60
N PRO A 59 -18.09 -112.91 17.62
CA PRO A 59 -17.33 -112.55 18.82
C PRO A 59 -17.72 -111.23 19.48
N GLU A 60 -18.28 -110.27 18.74
CA GLU A 60 -18.63 -108.93 19.23
C GLU A 60 -19.91 -108.92 20.09
N LEU A 61 -20.69 -110.00 20.05
CA LEU A 61 -21.98 -110.10 20.76
C LEU A 61 -21.86 -110.67 22.17
N PHE A 62 -20.66 -110.98 22.61
CA PHE A 62 -20.39 -111.60 23.89
C PHE A 62 -19.48 -110.72 24.74
N HIS A 63 -19.76 -110.68 26.04
CA HIS A 63 -18.91 -109.99 27.00
C HIS A 63 -17.51 -110.62 27.05
N PRO A 64 -16.40 -109.85 27.23
CA PRO A 64 -15.04 -110.40 27.18
C PRO A 64 -14.79 -111.50 28.21
N SER A 65 -15.44 -111.41 29.38
CA SER A 65 -15.31 -112.42 30.44
C SER A 65 -15.86 -113.78 30.01
N THR A 66 -16.89 -113.81 29.16
CA THR A 66 -17.45 -115.06 28.62
C THR A 66 -16.42 -115.77 27.76
N TRP A 67 -15.74 -115.02 26.90
CA TRP A 67 -14.65 -115.54 26.07
C TRP A 67 -13.43 -115.99 26.87
N ALA A 68 -13.05 -115.24 27.91
CA ALA A 68 -11.97 -115.63 28.80
C ALA A 68 -12.27 -116.94 29.56
N ASN A 69 -13.51 -117.11 30.06
CA ASN A 69 -13.95 -118.32 30.75
C ASN A 69 -13.95 -119.54 29.81
N ILE A 70 -14.52 -119.38 28.60
CA ILE A 70 -14.51 -120.43 27.57
C ILE A 70 -13.07 -120.83 27.21
N GLY A 71 -12.16 -119.86 27.06
CA GLY A 71 -10.74 -120.14 26.81
C GLY A 71 -10.10 -120.99 27.91
N SER A 72 -10.35 -120.66 29.17
CA SER A 72 -9.86 -121.43 30.32
C SER A 72 -10.42 -122.85 30.34
N TRP A 73 -11.73 -123.00 30.14
CA TRP A 73 -12.39 -124.32 30.08
C TRP A 73 -11.89 -125.16 28.92
N LEU A 74 -11.66 -124.58 27.74
CA LEU A 74 -11.09 -125.29 26.60
C LEU A 74 -9.66 -125.75 26.88
N SER A 75 -8.84 -124.95 27.56
CA SER A 75 -7.49 -125.37 27.97
C SER A 75 -7.53 -126.55 28.97
N ASN A 76 -8.44 -126.50 29.94
CA ASN A 76 -8.63 -127.59 30.90
C ASN A 76 -9.13 -128.86 30.20
N LEU A 77 -10.10 -128.72 29.29
CA LEU A 77 -10.65 -129.81 28.49
C LEU A 77 -9.57 -130.49 27.65
N THR A 78 -8.72 -129.73 26.96
CA THR A 78 -7.60 -130.30 26.18
C THR A 78 -6.64 -131.08 27.09
N THR A 79 -6.39 -130.59 28.30
CA THR A 79 -5.55 -131.29 29.29
C THR A 79 -6.19 -132.58 29.76
N TYR A 80 -7.47 -132.54 30.18
CA TYR A 80 -8.19 -133.71 30.67
C TYR A 80 -8.36 -134.79 29.59
N THR A 81 -8.67 -134.40 28.35
CA THR A 81 -8.79 -135.35 27.24
C THR A 81 -7.45 -135.99 26.85
N ARG A 82 -6.36 -135.22 26.88
CA ARG A 82 -5.00 -135.75 26.66
C ARG A 82 -4.59 -136.74 27.74
N ASP A 83 -4.74 -136.38 29.01
CA ASP A 83 -4.35 -137.22 30.14
C ASP A 83 -5.20 -138.49 30.19
N PHE A 84 -6.50 -138.37 29.89
CA PHE A 84 -7.38 -139.53 29.73
C PHE A 84 -6.90 -140.44 28.60
N ALA A 85 -6.53 -139.90 27.44
CA ALA A 85 -6.02 -140.68 26.32
C ALA A 85 -4.72 -141.43 26.62
N GLN A 86 -3.85 -140.86 27.47
CA GLN A 86 -2.58 -141.48 27.84
C GLN A 86 -2.69 -142.49 28.98
N THR A 87 -3.55 -142.22 29.97
CA THR A 87 -3.56 -142.95 31.25
C THR A 87 -4.79 -143.82 31.47
N ALA A 88 -5.84 -143.66 30.64
CA ALA A 88 -7.17 -144.25 30.83
C ALA A 88 -7.80 -143.95 32.21
N ASN A 89 -7.41 -142.85 32.87
CA ASN A 89 -7.93 -142.47 34.18
C ASN A 89 -9.35 -141.91 34.09
N VAL A 90 -10.33 -142.66 34.61
CA VAL A 90 -11.77 -142.31 34.60
C VAL A 90 -12.07 -140.95 35.25
N SER A 91 -11.28 -140.52 36.25
CA SER A 91 -11.47 -139.21 36.88
C SER A 91 -11.28 -138.06 35.86
N GLN A 92 -10.38 -138.24 34.89
CA GLN A 92 -10.16 -137.24 33.84
C GLN A 92 -11.31 -137.20 32.83
N LEU A 93 -11.93 -138.35 32.55
CA LEU A 93 -13.13 -138.41 31.72
C LEU A 93 -14.32 -137.68 32.39
N GLN A 94 -14.45 -137.81 33.70
CA GLN A 94 -15.47 -137.09 34.48
C GLN A 94 -15.21 -135.58 34.45
N ASN A 95 -13.97 -135.15 34.74
CA ASN A 95 -13.58 -133.73 34.69
C ASN A 95 -13.81 -133.11 33.31
N ALA A 96 -13.51 -133.85 32.23
CA ALA A 96 -13.76 -133.41 30.87
C ALA A 96 -15.26 -133.21 30.58
N ASN A 97 -16.11 -134.15 31.04
CA ASN A 97 -17.56 -134.02 30.90
C ASN A 97 -18.11 -132.82 31.69
N THR A 98 -17.67 -132.60 32.93
CA THR A 98 -18.08 -131.44 33.73
C THR A 98 -17.65 -130.13 33.07
N THR A 99 -16.43 -130.07 32.52
CA THR A 99 -15.94 -128.87 31.81
C THR A 99 -16.77 -128.57 30.57
N VAL A 100 -17.19 -129.61 29.84
CA VAL A 100 -18.09 -129.46 28.69
C VAL A 100 -19.47 -128.96 29.10
N ASP A 101 -19.97 -129.36 30.28
CA ASP A 101 -21.25 -128.88 30.80
C ASP A 101 -21.22 -127.38 31.13
N GLU A 102 -20.11 -126.88 31.66
CA GLU A 102 -19.92 -125.43 31.89
C GLU A 102 -19.93 -124.65 30.58
N ILE A 103 -19.24 -125.15 29.54
CA ILE A 103 -19.26 -124.54 28.21
C ILE A 103 -20.69 -124.53 27.64
N LEU A 104 -21.41 -125.65 27.75
CA LEU A 104 -22.79 -125.74 27.27
C LEU A 104 -23.74 -124.80 28.04
N ASN A 105 -23.56 -124.64 29.35
CA ASN A 105 -24.41 -123.78 30.17
C ASN A 105 -24.36 -122.32 29.71
N VAL A 106 -23.17 -121.84 29.37
CA VAL A 106 -22.96 -120.48 28.85
C VAL A 106 -23.50 -120.30 27.42
N LEU A 107 -23.45 -121.35 26.59
CA LEU A 107 -23.89 -121.28 25.20
C LEU A 107 -25.40 -121.59 25.02
N ARG A 108 -26.06 -122.24 25.99
CA ARG A 108 -27.47 -122.64 25.91
C ARG A 108 -28.49 -121.50 25.71
N PRO A 109 -28.33 -120.28 26.30
CA PRO A 109 -29.30 -119.19 26.11
C PRO A 109 -29.47 -118.74 24.64
N ILE A 110 -28.53 -119.12 23.77
CA ILE A 110 -28.49 -118.73 22.35
C ILE A 110 -29.33 -119.69 21.48
N ASP A 111 -29.53 -120.93 21.93
CA ASP A 111 -30.36 -121.92 21.22
C ASP A 111 -31.88 -121.64 21.32
N ALA A 112 -32.28 -120.76 22.24
CA ALA A 112 -33.70 -120.53 22.56
C ALA A 112 -34.36 -119.42 21.71
N VAL A 113 -33.64 -118.77 20.79
CA VAL A 113 -34.14 -117.62 20.02
C VAL A 113 -34.15 -117.94 18.53
N SER A 114 -35.32 -117.76 17.89
CA SER A 114 -35.51 -118.03 16.46
C SER A 114 -34.57 -117.18 15.57
N PRO A 115 -33.92 -117.78 14.55
CA PRO A 115 -32.88 -117.12 13.72
C PRO A 115 -33.34 -115.89 12.89
N GLU A 116 -34.64 -115.65 12.73
CA GLU A 116 -35.15 -114.52 11.90
C GLU A 116 -35.01 -113.13 12.57
N GLY A 117 -35.09 -113.02 13.90
CA GLY A 117 -35.12 -111.71 14.58
C GLY A 117 -33.74 -111.07 14.72
N ILE A 118 -32.72 -111.88 15.02
CA ILE A 118 -31.34 -111.41 15.29
C ILE A 118 -30.64 -111.02 13.99
N SER A 119 -30.78 -111.84 12.92
CA SER A 119 -30.22 -111.54 11.59
C SER A 119 -30.72 -110.20 11.04
N LYS A 120 -32.00 -109.88 11.22
CA LYS A 120 -32.58 -108.60 10.84
C LYS A 120 -31.98 -107.43 11.62
N SER A 121 -31.82 -107.56 12.94
CA SER A 121 -31.22 -106.49 13.77
C SER A 121 -29.75 -106.20 13.43
N HIS A 122 -28.94 -107.23 13.11
CA HIS A 122 -27.57 -107.03 12.63
C HIS A 122 -27.53 -106.40 11.24
N ALA A 123 -28.44 -106.81 10.34
CA ALA A 123 -28.56 -106.20 9.02
C ALA A 123 -28.97 -104.72 9.12
N ASP A 124 -29.93 -104.39 9.97
CA ASP A 124 -30.38 -103.01 10.20
C ASP A 124 -29.27 -102.13 10.82
N ALA A 125 -28.51 -102.68 11.78
CA ALA A 125 -27.38 -101.97 12.39
C ALA A 125 -26.22 -101.76 11.41
N ALA A 126 -25.89 -102.77 10.61
CA ALA A 126 -24.87 -102.67 9.57
C ALA A 126 -25.27 -101.65 8.48
N ALA A 127 -26.54 -101.66 8.05
CA ALA A 127 -27.07 -100.70 7.09
C ALA A 127 -27.03 -99.27 7.65
N ALA A 128 -27.41 -99.05 8.91
CA ALA A 128 -27.35 -97.74 9.55
C ALA A 128 -25.91 -97.21 9.70
N PHE A 129 -24.94 -98.09 10.03
CA PHE A 129 -23.53 -97.73 10.13
C PHE A 129 -22.93 -97.43 8.75
N GLN A 130 -23.25 -98.23 7.73
CA GLN A 130 -22.82 -98.00 6.36
C GLN A 130 -23.36 -96.67 5.82
N GLN A 131 -24.62 -96.34 6.11
CA GLN A 131 -25.21 -95.06 5.71
C GLN A 131 -24.48 -93.87 6.35
N ARG A 132 -24.17 -93.95 7.66
CA ARG A 132 -23.38 -92.89 8.34
C ARG A 132 -21.98 -92.72 7.75
N LEU A 133 -21.31 -93.82 7.37
CA LEU A 133 -20.01 -93.74 6.70
C LEU A 133 -20.11 -93.06 5.34
N ILE A 134 -21.15 -93.37 4.56
CA ILE A 134 -21.40 -92.74 3.25
C ILE A 134 -21.65 -91.25 3.43
N ASP A 135 -22.52 -90.86 4.36
CA ASP A 135 -22.87 -89.47 4.63
C ASP A 135 -21.63 -88.66 5.08
N GLU A 136 -20.79 -89.22 5.96
CA GLU A 136 -19.56 -88.57 6.43
C GLU A 136 -18.53 -88.39 5.31
N VAL A 137 -18.34 -89.41 4.46
CA VAL A 137 -17.45 -89.32 3.29
C VAL A 137 -17.96 -88.28 2.29
N GLU A 138 -19.28 -88.20 2.07
CA GLU A 138 -19.86 -87.19 1.20
C GLU A 138 -19.67 -85.77 1.77
N ASN A 139 -19.86 -85.60 3.08
CA ASN A 139 -19.60 -84.33 3.77
C ASN A 139 -18.14 -83.90 3.70
N LEU A 140 -17.20 -84.83 3.92
CA LEU A 140 -15.77 -84.57 3.78
C LEU A 140 -15.42 -84.17 2.34
N ARG A 141 -16.00 -84.84 1.34
CA ARG A 141 -15.81 -84.50 -0.07
C ARG A 141 -16.31 -83.09 -0.39
N LYS A 142 -17.51 -82.72 0.09
CA LYS A 142 -18.06 -81.37 -0.07
C LYS A 142 -17.17 -80.31 0.56
N ARG A 143 -16.69 -80.54 1.80
CA ARG A 143 -15.77 -79.62 2.48
C ARG A 143 -14.44 -79.49 1.73
N SER A 144 -13.89 -80.59 1.22
CA SER A 144 -12.67 -80.57 0.40
C SER A 144 -12.85 -79.72 -0.86
N GLN A 145 -13.97 -79.89 -1.58
CA GLN A 145 -14.27 -79.09 -2.77
C GLN A 145 -14.44 -77.59 -2.44
N GLN A 146 -15.07 -77.26 -1.31
CA GLN A 146 -15.21 -75.88 -0.86
C GLN A 146 -13.84 -75.25 -0.54
N VAL A 147 -12.97 -75.98 0.16
CA VAL A 147 -11.61 -75.51 0.47
C VAL A 147 -10.80 -75.31 -0.81
N GLU A 148 -10.89 -76.23 -1.77
CA GLU A 148 -10.20 -76.12 -3.06
C GLU A 148 -10.70 -74.93 -3.89
N ALA A 149 -12.00 -74.67 -3.89
CA ALA A 149 -12.59 -73.48 -4.51
C ALA A 149 -12.11 -72.17 -3.84
N LEU A 150 -12.07 -72.14 -2.50
CA LEU A 150 -11.55 -70.99 -1.75
C LEU A 150 -10.05 -70.77 -2.02
N LEU A 151 -9.24 -71.83 -2.07
CA LEU A 151 -7.82 -71.75 -2.40
C LEU A 151 -7.60 -71.22 -3.82
N THR A 152 -8.40 -71.69 -4.78
CA THR A 152 -8.34 -71.21 -6.17
C THR A 152 -8.71 -69.72 -6.25
N SER A 153 -9.78 -69.31 -5.57
CA SER A 153 -10.19 -67.90 -5.51
C SER A 153 -9.12 -67.03 -4.85
N LEU A 154 -8.59 -67.45 -3.70
CA LEU A 154 -7.57 -66.69 -2.97
C LEU A 154 -6.28 -66.56 -3.79
N THR A 155 -5.87 -67.63 -4.46
CA THR A 155 -4.72 -67.62 -5.37
C THR A 155 -4.93 -66.63 -6.51
N GLY A 156 -6.12 -66.61 -7.11
CA GLY A 156 -6.48 -65.64 -8.15
C GLY A 156 -6.43 -64.20 -7.63
N THR A 157 -6.96 -63.92 -6.44
CA THR A 157 -6.89 -62.59 -5.83
C THR A 157 -5.45 -62.15 -5.54
N ILE A 158 -4.60 -63.05 -5.03
CA ILE A 158 -3.18 -62.78 -4.78
C ILE A 158 -2.46 -62.47 -6.09
N GLN A 159 -2.71 -63.23 -7.16
CA GLN A 159 -2.10 -62.98 -8.47
C GLN A 159 -2.53 -61.62 -9.03
N SER A 160 -3.84 -61.31 -8.99
CA SER A 160 -4.35 -60.00 -9.43
C SER A 160 -3.75 -58.86 -8.62
N SER A 161 -3.77 -58.96 -7.30
CA SER A 161 -3.21 -57.92 -6.41
C SER A 161 -1.71 -57.73 -6.63
N THR A 162 -0.97 -58.81 -6.90
CA THR A 162 0.46 -58.74 -7.23
C THR A 162 0.69 -58.01 -8.55
N ALA A 163 -0.12 -58.31 -9.57
CA ALA A 163 -0.05 -57.62 -10.86
C ALA A 163 -0.40 -56.12 -10.74
N ASP A 164 -1.41 -55.79 -9.93
CA ASP A 164 -1.82 -54.40 -9.67
C ASP A 164 -0.71 -53.63 -8.93
N VAL A 165 -0.07 -54.24 -7.92
CA VAL A 165 1.07 -53.64 -7.20
C VAL A 165 2.25 -53.36 -8.14
N GLU A 166 2.56 -54.31 -9.04
CA GLU A 166 3.65 -54.12 -10.02
C GLU A 166 3.31 -53.01 -11.03
N SER A 167 2.07 -52.95 -11.51
CA SER A 167 1.58 -51.87 -12.38
C SER A 167 1.64 -50.51 -11.71
N LEU A 168 1.23 -50.42 -10.43
CA LEU A 168 1.32 -49.20 -9.64
C LEU A 168 2.77 -48.78 -9.43
N ARG A 169 3.67 -49.72 -9.14
CA ARG A 169 5.10 -49.46 -8.99
C ARG A 169 5.69 -48.85 -10.28
N GLN A 170 5.39 -49.44 -11.43
CA GLN A 170 5.82 -48.92 -12.73
C GLN A 170 5.28 -47.51 -12.99
N THR A 171 4.01 -47.26 -12.64
CA THR A 171 3.40 -45.93 -12.77
C THR A 171 4.09 -44.90 -11.88
N ILE A 172 4.41 -45.26 -10.64
CA ILE A 172 5.14 -44.40 -9.69
C ILE A 172 6.53 -44.08 -10.23
N ASP A 173 7.27 -45.08 -10.74
CA ASP A 173 8.61 -44.86 -11.29
C ASP A 173 8.58 -43.96 -12.53
N GLN A 174 7.58 -44.12 -13.41
CA GLN A 174 7.37 -43.23 -14.56
C GLN A 174 7.04 -41.80 -14.12
N GLN A 175 6.16 -41.62 -13.14
CA GLN A 175 5.81 -40.29 -12.62
C GLN A 175 6.99 -39.61 -11.93
N LYS A 176 7.77 -40.36 -11.15
CA LYS A 176 8.99 -39.86 -10.53
C LYS A 176 9.99 -39.38 -11.58
N SER A 177 10.24 -40.17 -12.61
CA SER A 177 11.12 -39.79 -13.72
C SER A 177 10.64 -38.50 -14.43
N ARG A 178 9.33 -38.36 -14.68
CA ARG A 178 8.76 -37.13 -15.24
C ARG A 178 8.92 -35.92 -14.34
N LEU A 179 8.74 -36.08 -13.03
CA LEU A 179 8.93 -35.02 -12.05
C LEU A 179 10.41 -34.60 -11.97
N ASP A 180 11.32 -35.57 -11.94
CA ASP A 180 12.77 -35.30 -11.92
C ASP A 180 13.19 -34.53 -13.18
N GLN A 181 12.68 -34.92 -14.35
CA GLN A 181 12.90 -34.20 -15.60
C GLN A 181 12.33 -32.77 -15.55
N SER A 182 11.10 -32.60 -15.06
CA SER A 182 10.47 -31.29 -14.93
C SER A 182 11.25 -30.38 -13.96
N ILE A 183 11.77 -30.92 -12.86
CA ILE A 183 12.60 -30.18 -11.89
C ILE A 183 13.90 -29.74 -12.55
N ALA A 184 14.58 -30.64 -13.27
CA ALA A 184 15.81 -30.31 -13.99
C ALA A 184 15.57 -29.22 -15.05
N ASP A 185 14.47 -29.31 -15.80
CA ASP A 185 14.08 -28.30 -16.78
C ASP A 185 13.78 -26.95 -16.12
N PHE A 186 13.06 -26.92 -15.01
CA PHE A 186 12.80 -25.68 -14.25
C PHE A 186 14.09 -25.06 -13.71
N GLN A 187 15.00 -25.87 -13.14
CA GLN A 187 16.30 -25.39 -12.67
C GLN A 187 17.12 -24.79 -13.81
N ARG A 188 17.13 -25.43 -14.98
CA ARG A 188 17.81 -24.93 -16.18
C ARG A 188 17.21 -23.62 -16.65
N GLN A 189 15.88 -23.56 -16.82
CA GLN A 189 15.17 -22.36 -17.27
C GLN A 189 15.33 -21.19 -16.31
N PHE A 190 15.25 -21.45 -15.00
CA PHE A 190 15.45 -20.44 -13.98
C PHE A 190 16.87 -19.87 -14.04
N SER A 191 17.89 -20.74 -14.05
CA SER A 191 19.29 -20.33 -14.11
C SER A 191 19.62 -19.54 -15.39
N GLN A 192 19.09 -19.98 -16.53
CA GLN A 192 19.25 -19.28 -17.81
C GLN A 192 18.55 -17.92 -17.78
N THR A 193 17.31 -17.86 -17.32
CA THR A 193 16.53 -16.60 -17.26
C THR A 193 17.18 -15.60 -16.31
N GLU A 194 17.65 -16.06 -15.15
CA GLU A 194 18.32 -15.20 -14.18
C GLU A 194 19.65 -14.67 -14.72
N SER A 195 20.43 -15.52 -15.39
CA SER A 195 21.63 -15.08 -16.10
C SER A 195 21.30 -14.05 -17.18
N THR A 196 20.27 -14.28 -18.00
CA THR A 196 19.85 -13.33 -19.04
C THR A 196 19.44 -12.00 -18.42
N ARG A 197 18.59 -12.00 -17.38
CA ARG A 197 18.16 -10.79 -16.67
C ARG A 197 19.33 -10.02 -16.08
N ALA A 198 20.28 -10.70 -15.44
CA ALA A 198 21.48 -10.06 -14.91
C ALA A 198 22.29 -9.38 -16.01
N THR A 199 22.41 -10.03 -17.17
CA THR A 199 23.18 -9.52 -18.32
C THR A 199 22.48 -8.32 -18.97
N GLU A 200 21.16 -8.42 -19.19
CA GLU A 200 20.32 -7.35 -19.73
C GLU A 200 20.28 -6.14 -18.80
N TYR A 201 20.15 -6.35 -17.50
CA TYR A 201 20.18 -5.29 -16.50
C TYR A 201 21.54 -4.58 -16.48
N ALA A 202 22.65 -5.32 -16.49
CA ALA A 202 23.99 -4.74 -16.57
C ALA A 202 24.16 -3.90 -17.84
N ALA A 203 23.70 -4.41 -18.99
CA ALA A 203 23.76 -3.69 -20.26
C ALA A 203 22.88 -2.42 -20.26
N ALA A 204 21.66 -2.50 -19.72
CA ALA A 204 20.75 -1.36 -19.60
C ALA A 204 21.31 -0.28 -18.64
N SER A 205 21.85 -0.69 -17.50
CA SER A 205 22.51 0.22 -16.54
C SER A 205 23.69 0.93 -17.19
N GLN A 206 24.51 0.21 -17.97
CA GLN A 206 25.65 0.80 -18.66
C GLN A 206 25.22 1.80 -19.75
N ARG A 207 24.17 1.46 -20.52
CA ARG A 207 23.59 2.38 -21.51
C ARG A 207 23.06 3.65 -20.85
N PHE A 208 22.29 3.51 -19.77
CA PHE A 208 21.76 4.64 -19.02
C PHE A 208 22.88 5.56 -18.50
N LEU A 209 23.93 5.01 -17.90
CA LEU A 209 25.09 5.80 -17.45
C LEU A 209 25.76 6.55 -18.60
N THR A 210 25.89 5.89 -19.76
CA THR A 210 26.51 6.49 -20.95
C THR A 210 25.65 7.61 -21.52
N GLU A 211 24.36 7.39 -21.69
CA GLU A 211 23.39 8.38 -22.17
C GLU A 211 23.30 9.57 -21.22
N PHE A 212 23.19 9.33 -19.91
CA PHE A 212 23.17 10.38 -18.89
C PHE A 212 24.45 11.21 -18.92
N SER A 213 25.62 10.56 -18.99
CA SER A 213 26.91 11.29 -19.07
C SER A 213 27.03 12.12 -20.35
N THR A 214 26.46 11.65 -21.46
CA THR A 214 26.45 12.38 -22.74
C THR A 214 25.51 13.57 -22.66
N GLN A 215 24.33 13.39 -22.08
CA GLN A 215 23.36 14.46 -21.90
C GLN A 215 23.87 15.54 -20.94
N GLN A 216 24.54 15.15 -19.86
CA GLN A 216 25.21 16.08 -18.95
C GLN A 216 26.26 16.93 -19.70
N LYS A 217 27.13 16.29 -20.48
CA LYS A 217 28.13 17.01 -21.30
C LYS A 217 27.48 17.98 -22.29
N ASN A 218 26.37 17.59 -22.91
CA ASN A 218 25.65 18.46 -23.84
C ASN A 218 25.03 19.67 -23.13
N LEU A 219 24.40 19.46 -21.96
CA LEU A 219 23.87 20.55 -21.13
C LEU A 219 24.97 21.50 -20.67
N ASP A 220 26.13 20.97 -20.23
CA ASP A 220 27.27 21.77 -19.84
C ASP A 220 27.80 22.59 -21.03
N ALA A 221 27.90 21.99 -22.22
CA ALA A 221 28.32 22.67 -23.44
C ALA A 221 27.32 23.76 -23.88
N GLU A 222 26.01 23.52 -23.77
CA GLU A 222 24.98 24.51 -24.04
C GLU A 222 25.00 25.65 -23.02
N ALA A 223 25.21 25.35 -21.74
CA ALA A 223 25.34 26.35 -20.69
C ALA A 223 26.56 27.25 -20.93
N ILE A 224 27.71 26.68 -21.31
CA ILE A 224 28.92 27.43 -21.68
C ILE A 224 28.64 28.33 -22.89
N LYS A 225 28.10 27.78 -23.99
CA LYS A 225 27.75 28.58 -25.18
C LYS A 225 26.75 29.69 -24.87
N GLY A 226 25.76 29.41 -24.02
CA GLY A 226 24.77 30.38 -23.57
C GLY A 226 25.40 31.49 -22.73
N ASN A 227 26.33 31.17 -21.84
CA ASN A 227 27.10 32.14 -21.07
C ASN A 227 28.00 33.00 -21.97
N GLU A 228 28.75 32.39 -22.90
CA GLU A 228 29.59 33.13 -23.85
C GLU A 228 28.77 34.09 -24.72
N LYS A 229 27.57 33.68 -25.13
CA LYS A 229 26.66 34.55 -25.89
C LYS A 229 26.15 35.71 -25.03
N ARG A 230 25.69 35.43 -23.80
CA ARG A 230 25.25 36.46 -22.86
C ARG A 230 26.37 37.46 -22.53
N GLU A 231 27.59 36.98 -22.33
CA GLU A 231 28.75 37.83 -22.06
C GLU A 231 29.01 38.79 -23.24
N LYS A 232 29.00 38.28 -24.48
CA LYS A 232 29.13 39.12 -25.67
C LYS A 232 28.01 40.14 -25.80
N GLU A 233 26.76 39.74 -25.58
CA GLU A 233 25.60 40.64 -25.61
C GLU A 233 25.70 41.71 -24.51
N TRP A 234 26.14 41.34 -23.31
CA TRP A 234 26.32 42.25 -22.19
C TRP A 234 27.44 43.26 -22.44
N VAL A 235 28.58 42.81 -22.96
CA VAL A 235 29.68 43.69 -23.37
C VAL A 235 29.21 44.67 -24.45
N ALA A 236 28.51 44.18 -25.48
CA ALA A 236 27.98 45.04 -26.55
C ALA A 236 26.95 46.07 -26.01
N PHE A 237 26.09 45.68 -25.08
CA PHE A 237 25.14 46.58 -24.42
C PHE A 237 25.84 47.66 -23.59
N LEU A 238 26.87 47.29 -22.80
CA LEU A 238 27.66 48.24 -22.02
C LEU A 238 28.40 49.23 -22.91
N GLU A 239 28.98 48.77 -24.02
CA GLU A 239 29.68 49.62 -24.97
C GLU A 239 28.72 50.59 -25.68
N GLY A 240 27.55 50.10 -26.10
CA GLY A 240 26.48 50.95 -26.66
C GLY A 240 26.02 52.02 -25.66
N ASN A 241 25.76 51.66 -24.40
CA ASN A 241 25.39 52.62 -23.37
C ASN A 241 26.50 53.63 -23.06
N LYS A 242 27.77 53.22 -23.10
CA LYS A 242 28.89 54.12 -22.90
C LYS A 242 28.95 55.17 -24.00
N GLU A 243 28.73 54.79 -25.25
CA GLU A 243 28.69 55.73 -26.36
C GLU A 243 27.49 56.68 -26.24
N SER A 244 26.28 56.17 -25.97
CA SER A 244 25.11 57.03 -25.72
C SER A 244 25.29 57.97 -24.52
N SER A 245 25.94 57.52 -23.45
CA SER A 245 26.24 58.35 -22.28
C SER A 245 27.25 59.46 -22.61
N LYS A 246 28.24 59.16 -23.47
CA LYS A 246 29.19 60.16 -23.98
C LYS A 246 28.51 61.19 -24.88
N GLU A 247 27.62 60.76 -25.78
CA GLU A 247 26.79 61.66 -26.60
C GLU A 247 25.93 62.57 -25.72
N PHE A 248 25.26 62.00 -24.72
CA PHE A 248 24.47 62.76 -23.75
C PHE A 248 25.34 63.74 -22.97
N MET A 249 26.52 63.33 -22.51
CA MET A 249 27.44 64.22 -21.79
C MET A 249 27.92 65.38 -22.67
N GLN A 250 28.25 65.13 -23.94
CA GLN A 250 28.60 66.17 -24.90
C GLN A 250 27.43 67.13 -25.15
N PHE A 251 26.21 66.61 -25.27
CA PHE A 251 25.00 67.42 -25.38
C PHE A 251 24.82 68.33 -24.15
N PHE A 252 24.98 67.80 -22.93
CA PHE A 252 24.89 68.58 -21.69
C PHE A 252 26.01 69.60 -21.55
N GLN A 253 27.25 69.24 -21.92
CA GLN A 253 28.40 70.15 -21.93
C GLN A 253 28.12 71.35 -22.84
N LYS A 254 27.64 71.10 -24.06
CA LYS A 254 27.29 72.16 -25.02
C LYS A 254 26.15 73.04 -24.49
N ARG A 255 25.11 72.44 -23.92
CA ARG A 255 24.00 73.17 -23.29
C ARG A 255 24.46 74.02 -22.10
N LYS A 256 25.40 73.52 -21.30
CA LYS A 256 26.00 74.27 -20.21
C LYS A 256 26.80 75.47 -20.73
N GLU A 257 27.61 75.29 -21.76
CA GLU A 257 28.37 76.39 -22.39
C GLU A 257 27.44 77.46 -22.99
N GLU A 258 26.34 77.05 -23.66
CA GLU A 258 25.30 77.95 -24.15
C GLU A 258 24.62 78.73 -23.02
N VAL A 259 24.28 78.06 -21.91
CA VAL A 259 23.65 78.69 -20.74
C VAL A 259 24.63 79.63 -20.01
N ASP A 260 25.89 79.23 -19.83
CA ASP A 260 26.92 80.06 -19.19
C ASP A 260 27.23 81.31 -20.05
N ALA A 261 27.21 81.21 -21.38
CA ALA A 261 27.35 82.35 -22.29
C ALA A 261 26.15 83.32 -22.23
N ILE A 262 24.93 82.79 -22.13
CA ILE A 262 23.70 83.60 -21.99
C ILE A 262 23.63 84.27 -20.61
N PHE A 263 23.95 83.56 -19.53
CA PHE A 263 23.96 84.12 -18.18
C PHE A 263 25.05 85.17 -17.97
N GLY A 264 26.23 85.00 -18.60
CA GLY A 264 27.32 85.97 -18.56
C GLY A 264 27.04 87.30 -19.28
N ALA A 265 26.18 87.30 -20.31
CA ALA A 265 25.86 88.50 -21.09
C ALA A 265 24.54 89.19 -20.67
N ILE A 266 23.60 88.48 -20.04
CA ILE A 266 22.23 88.99 -19.79
C ILE A 266 21.98 89.37 -18.32
N GLY A 267 22.79 88.87 -17.37
CA GLY A 267 22.52 88.99 -15.93
C GLY A 267 22.38 90.43 -15.39
N SER A 268 23.20 91.37 -15.82
CA SER A 268 23.16 92.77 -15.34
C SER A 268 22.32 93.70 -16.22
N ALA A 269 22.35 93.51 -17.54
CA ALA A 269 21.60 94.32 -18.50
C ALA A 269 20.07 94.09 -18.39
N SER A 270 19.62 92.86 -18.14
CA SER A 270 18.20 92.53 -17.99
C SER A 270 17.60 93.13 -16.72
N LEU A 271 18.32 93.03 -15.59
CA LEU A 271 17.85 93.56 -14.31
C LEU A 271 17.79 95.09 -14.33
N SER A 272 18.85 95.76 -14.82
CA SER A 272 18.86 97.21 -14.97
C SER A 272 17.79 97.69 -15.96
N GLY A 273 17.57 96.97 -17.07
CA GLY A 273 16.51 97.28 -18.04
C GLY A 273 15.09 97.21 -17.45
N HIS A 274 14.81 96.25 -16.57
CA HIS A 274 13.51 96.16 -15.89
C HIS A 274 13.25 97.37 -14.97
N PHE A 275 14.25 97.76 -14.16
CA PHE A 275 14.13 98.95 -13.30
C PHE A 275 14.08 100.25 -14.10
N ALA A 276 14.79 100.34 -15.23
CA ALA A 276 14.71 101.46 -16.17
C ALA A 276 13.29 101.64 -16.72
N SER A 277 12.71 100.57 -17.27
CA SER A 277 11.37 100.61 -17.86
C SER A 277 10.29 100.92 -16.82
N THR A 278 10.44 100.39 -15.60
CA THR A 278 9.50 100.67 -14.50
C THR A 278 9.60 102.14 -14.05
N ALA A 279 10.82 102.68 -13.92
CA ALA A 279 11.03 104.09 -13.60
C ALA A 279 10.44 105.02 -14.68
N ASP A 280 10.62 104.71 -15.97
CA ASP A 280 10.09 105.55 -17.07
C ASP A 280 8.54 105.55 -17.11
N LYS A 281 7.90 104.42 -16.77
CA LYS A 281 6.43 104.34 -16.63
C LYS A 281 5.93 105.18 -15.46
N ASP A 282 6.57 105.07 -14.30
CA ASP A 282 6.24 105.88 -13.11
C ASP A 282 6.46 107.39 -13.37
N ALA A 283 7.53 107.75 -14.10
CA ALA A 283 7.81 109.14 -14.50
C ALA A 283 6.69 109.72 -15.37
N SER A 284 6.21 108.91 -16.31
CA SER A 284 5.14 109.29 -17.24
C SER A 284 3.80 109.44 -16.51
N ALA A 285 3.47 108.50 -15.62
CA ALA A 285 2.28 108.58 -14.78
C ALA A 285 2.32 109.81 -13.85
N ALA A 286 3.46 110.08 -13.21
CA ALA A 286 3.66 111.26 -12.37
C ALA A 286 3.46 112.56 -13.17
N ASN A 287 4.02 112.66 -14.38
CA ASN A 287 3.86 113.83 -15.25
C ASN A 287 2.39 114.01 -15.69
N LEU A 288 1.71 112.94 -16.09
CA LEU A 288 0.31 113.00 -16.47
C LEU A 288 -0.56 113.51 -15.31
N LEU A 289 -0.39 112.94 -14.12
CA LEU A 289 -1.13 113.37 -12.92
C LEU A 289 -0.81 114.82 -12.53
N ARG A 290 0.44 115.27 -12.72
CA ARG A 290 0.84 116.66 -12.48
C ARG A 290 0.14 117.62 -13.47
N TRP A 291 0.06 117.24 -14.74
CA TRP A 291 -0.66 118.03 -15.75
C TRP A 291 -2.16 118.08 -15.48
N ILE A 292 -2.77 116.96 -15.04
CA ILE A 292 -4.17 116.92 -14.62
C ILE A 292 -4.39 117.86 -13.41
N ALA A 293 -3.54 117.77 -12.39
CA ALA A 293 -3.63 118.64 -11.21
C ALA A 293 -3.49 120.13 -11.57
N LEU A 294 -2.51 120.48 -12.43
CA LEU A 294 -2.30 121.85 -12.92
C LEU A 294 -3.50 122.35 -13.74
N SER A 295 -4.06 121.51 -14.60
CA SER A 295 -5.24 121.83 -15.40
C SER A 295 -6.45 122.12 -14.51
N LEU A 296 -6.70 121.28 -13.50
CA LEU A 296 -7.78 121.50 -12.53
C LEU A 296 -7.57 122.75 -11.67
N MET A 297 -6.33 123.03 -11.25
CA MET A 297 -6.00 124.27 -10.54
C MET A 297 -6.21 125.51 -11.44
N GLY A 298 -5.80 125.44 -12.71
CA GLY A 298 -6.06 126.49 -13.69
C GLY A 298 -7.55 126.72 -13.91
N ALA A 299 -8.33 125.64 -14.04
CA ALA A 299 -9.78 125.72 -14.15
C ALA A 299 -10.42 126.37 -12.92
N MET A 300 -9.94 126.08 -11.69
CA MET A 300 -10.40 126.76 -10.48
C MET A 300 -10.14 128.28 -10.54
N ILE A 301 -8.95 128.69 -10.99
CA ILE A 301 -8.60 130.11 -11.13
C ILE A 301 -9.48 130.79 -12.17
N VAL A 302 -9.75 130.12 -13.30
CA VAL A 302 -10.63 130.66 -14.36
C VAL A 302 -12.07 130.77 -13.87
N VAL A 303 -12.62 129.72 -13.24
CA VAL A 303 -13.99 129.75 -12.69
C VAL A 303 -14.12 130.81 -11.60
N GLY A 304 -13.13 130.91 -10.70
CA GLY A 304 -13.06 131.95 -9.69
C GLY A 304 -12.94 133.35 -10.29
N GLY A 305 -12.10 133.53 -11.31
CA GLY A 305 -11.86 134.79 -12.00
C GLY A 305 -13.08 135.29 -12.79
N ILE A 306 -13.75 134.40 -13.54
CA ILE A 306 -15.02 134.73 -14.22
C ILE A 306 -16.09 135.10 -13.20
N SER A 307 -16.15 134.36 -12.08
CA SER A 307 -17.08 134.68 -10.99
C SER A 307 -16.81 136.06 -10.40
N PHE A 308 -15.54 136.44 -10.22
CA PHE A 308 -15.15 137.77 -9.75
C PHE A 308 -15.45 138.87 -10.76
N TYR A 309 -15.21 138.63 -12.06
CA TYR A 309 -15.50 139.59 -13.11
C TYR A 309 -17.01 139.89 -13.21
N GLN A 310 -17.86 138.86 -13.20
CA GLN A 310 -19.32 139.04 -13.20
C GLN A 310 -19.83 139.79 -11.97
N SER A 311 -19.13 139.72 -10.83
CA SER A 311 -19.51 140.45 -9.62
C SER A 311 -19.28 141.96 -9.72
N PHE A 312 -18.53 142.47 -10.71
CA PHE A 312 -18.42 143.92 -10.96
C PHE A 312 -19.58 144.47 -11.80
N GLU A 313 -20.22 143.65 -12.64
CA GLU A 313 -21.33 144.08 -13.51
C GLU A 313 -22.71 144.02 -12.83
N HIS A 314 -22.86 143.28 -11.73
CA HIS A 314 -24.12 143.16 -10.98
C HIS A 314 -23.92 143.47 -9.48
N PRO A 315 -24.32 144.66 -8.99
CA PRO A 315 -24.09 145.10 -7.60
C PRO A 315 -24.94 144.40 -6.52
N GLU A 316 -25.88 143.52 -6.90
CA GLU A 316 -26.72 142.79 -5.95
C GLU A 316 -26.07 141.45 -5.56
N LEU A 317 -25.37 141.44 -4.42
CA LEU A 317 -24.72 140.25 -3.87
C LEU A 317 -25.75 139.26 -3.28
N ASP A 318 -26.18 138.27 -4.06
CA ASP A 318 -26.94 137.13 -3.55
C ASP A 318 -25.99 136.09 -2.90
N TRP A 319 -26.09 135.94 -1.58
CA TRP A 319 -25.24 135.02 -0.79
C TRP A 319 -25.35 133.56 -1.25
N LYS A 320 -26.49 133.17 -1.83
CA LYS A 320 -26.70 131.82 -2.37
C LYS A 320 -25.80 131.54 -3.57
N VAL A 321 -25.62 132.56 -4.42
CA VAL A 321 -24.74 132.48 -5.60
C VAL A 321 -23.27 132.34 -5.16
N PHE A 322 -22.88 133.04 -4.09
CA PHE A 322 -21.54 132.89 -3.51
C PHE A 322 -21.30 131.49 -2.93
N ALA A 323 -22.25 130.93 -2.17
CA ALA A 323 -22.14 129.58 -1.60
C ALA A 323 -22.06 128.49 -2.68
N PHE A 324 -22.84 128.62 -3.76
CA PHE A 324 -22.80 127.69 -4.89
C PHE A 324 -21.47 127.75 -5.66
N ARG A 325 -20.90 128.95 -5.82
CA ARG A 325 -19.56 129.13 -6.43
C ARG A 325 -18.46 128.50 -5.57
N LEU A 326 -18.51 128.70 -4.26
CA LEU A 326 -17.57 128.08 -3.32
C LEU A 326 -17.64 126.55 -3.36
N ALA A 327 -18.85 125.98 -3.37
CA ALA A 327 -19.05 124.54 -3.52
C ALA A 327 -18.47 124.01 -4.84
N THR A 328 -18.61 124.75 -5.94
CA THR A 328 -18.07 124.38 -7.27
C THR A 328 -16.54 124.35 -7.27
N VAL A 329 -15.89 125.30 -6.60
CA VAL A 329 -14.42 125.29 -6.43
C VAL A 329 -13.98 124.08 -5.63
N PHE A 330 -14.68 123.74 -4.54
CA PHE A 330 -14.34 122.55 -3.74
C PHE A 330 -14.48 121.22 -4.50
N VAL A 331 -15.49 121.09 -5.37
CA VAL A 331 -15.66 119.90 -6.23
C VAL A 331 -14.46 119.71 -7.17
N ILE A 332 -13.84 120.79 -7.63
CA ILE A 332 -12.65 120.75 -8.50
C ILE A 332 -11.35 120.61 -7.68
N ALA A 333 -11.30 121.19 -6.48
CA ALA A 333 -10.12 121.17 -5.62
C ALA A 333 -9.75 119.77 -5.13
N ILE A 334 -10.74 118.96 -4.73
CA ILE A 334 -10.54 117.61 -4.20
C ILE A 334 -9.76 116.71 -5.19
N PRO A 335 -10.23 116.51 -6.45
CA PRO A 335 -9.48 115.69 -7.42
C PRO A 335 -8.13 116.32 -7.81
N ALA A 336 -7.99 117.65 -7.78
CA ALA A 336 -6.72 118.31 -8.05
C ALA A 336 -5.65 117.99 -6.99
N ILE A 337 -6.02 118.03 -5.71
CA ILE A 337 -5.12 117.71 -4.59
C ILE A 337 -4.75 116.24 -4.63
N TYR A 338 -5.73 115.35 -4.85
CA TYR A 338 -5.47 113.92 -4.97
C TYR A 338 -4.50 113.62 -6.11
N ALA A 339 -4.75 114.17 -7.30
CA ALA A 339 -3.85 113.99 -8.45
C ALA A 339 -2.43 114.52 -8.17
N ALA A 340 -2.28 115.63 -7.44
CA ALA A 340 -0.97 116.16 -7.05
C ALA A 340 -0.23 115.26 -6.04
N GLN A 341 -0.93 114.72 -5.04
CA GLN A 341 -0.34 113.80 -4.07
C GLN A 341 0.06 112.48 -4.74
N GLU A 342 -0.81 111.92 -5.57
CA GLU A 342 -0.55 110.68 -6.29
C GLU A 342 0.59 110.84 -7.31
N SER A 343 0.67 111.99 -7.98
CA SER A 343 1.83 112.36 -8.80
C SER A 343 3.14 112.34 -8.00
N SER A 344 3.13 112.85 -6.77
CA SER A 344 4.30 112.84 -5.89
C SER A 344 4.73 111.43 -5.48
N LYS A 345 3.77 110.54 -5.24
CA LYS A 345 4.06 109.12 -4.94
C LYS A 345 4.74 108.44 -6.13
N HIS A 346 4.20 108.56 -7.34
CA HIS A 346 4.83 108.01 -8.54
C HIS A 346 6.23 108.60 -8.77
N ARG A 347 6.45 109.89 -8.46
CA ARG A 347 7.80 110.49 -8.56
C ARG A 347 8.79 109.90 -7.55
N ARG A 348 8.36 109.55 -6.35
CA ARG A 348 9.21 108.87 -5.35
C ARG A 348 9.58 107.45 -5.83
N ARG A 349 8.61 106.70 -6.36
CA ARG A 349 8.85 105.36 -6.94
C ARG A 349 9.80 105.41 -8.14
N GLU A 350 9.61 106.37 -9.04
CA GLU A 350 10.53 106.64 -10.14
C GLU A 350 11.97 106.84 -9.62
N GLN A 351 12.17 107.73 -8.65
CA GLN A 351 13.51 108.04 -8.13
C GLN A 351 14.18 106.83 -7.49
N GLN A 352 13.43 106.01 -6.74
CA GLN A 352 13.93 104.78 -6.15
C GLN A 352 14.33 103.77 -7.24
N ASN A 353 13.45 103.53 -8.21
CA ASN A 353 13.72 102.60 -9.31
C ASN A 353 14.87 103.07 -10.20
N ARG A 354 14.99 104.38 -10.47
CA ARG A 354 16.11 104.96 -11.24
C ARG A 354 17.43 104.83 -10.49
N LYS A 355 17.42 105.00 -9.17
CA LYS A 355 18.60 104.80 -8.33
C LYS A 355 19.05 103.34 -8.37
N VAL A 356 18.13 102.39 -8.20
CA VAL A 356 18.42 100.96 -8.30
C VAL A 356 18.92 100.59 -9.71
N GLN A 357 18.31 101.14 -10.77
CA GLN A 357 18.78 100.96 -12.15
C GLN A 357 20.25 101.37 -12.31
N VAL A 358 20.62 102.58 -11.86
CA VAL A 358 21.99 103.12 -12.01
C VAL A 358 22.97 102.34 -11.14
N GLU A 359 22.58 101.99 -9.91
CA GLU A 359 23.38 101.14 -9.04
C GLU A 359 23.66 99.80 -9.74
N LEU A 360 22.65 99.10 -10.23
CA LEU A 360 22.81 97.82 -10.95
C LEU A 360 23.59 97.95 -12.26
N ALA A 361 23.38 99.02 -13.04
CA ALA A 361 24.11 99.26 -14.29
C ALA A 361 25.59 99.55 -14.06
N SER A 362 25.94 100.15 -12.92
CA SER A 362 27.31 100.57 -12.61
C SER A 362 28.09 99.54 -11.80
N ILE A 363 27.40 98.61 -11.11
CA ILE A 363 28.03 97.56 -10.28
C ILE A 363 29.11 96.80 -11.07
N ASP A 364 28.86 96.42 -12.32
CA ASP A 364 29.85 95.67 -13.12
C ASP A 364 31.11 96.50 -13.41
N ALA A 365 30.96 97.81 -13.67
CA ALA A 365 32.10 98.70 -13.90
C ALA A 365 33.00 98.83 -12.66
N TYR A 366 32.43 98.80 -11.45
CA TYR A 366 33.18 98.85 -10.20
C TYR A 366 33.77 97.49 -9.80
N LEU A 367 33.10 96.38 -10.14
CA LEU A 367 33.56 95.03 -9.80
C LEU A 367 34.77 94.56 -10.64
N VAL A 368 34.96 95.10 -11.84
CA VAL A 368 36.09 94.73 -12.73
C VAL A 368 37.46 95.08 -12.14
N GLN A 369 37.57 96.13 -11.32
CA GLN A 369 38.86 96.58 -10.75
C GLN A 369 39.26 95.88 -9.43
N LEU A 370 38.45 94.96 -8.91
CA LEU A 370 38.66 94.33 -7.60
C LEU A 370 39.21 92.89 -7.70
N PRO A 371 40.11 92.46 -6.77
CA PRO A 371 40.58 91.08 -6.67
C PRO A 371 39.44 90.09 -6.36
N GLU A 372 39.52 88.87 -6.89
CA GLU A 372 38.46 87.84 -6.80
C GLU A 372 37.78 87.64 -5.44
N PRO A 373 38.48 87.47 -4.32
CA PRO A 373 37.83 87.18 -3.05
C PRO A 373 36.93 88.34 -2.57
N LYS A 374 37.31 89.59 -2.85
CA LYS A 374 36.50 90.76 -2.49
C LYS A 374 35.28 90.95 -3.40
N ARG A 375 35.33 90.44 -4.64
CA ARG A 375 34.15 90.48 -5.54
C ARG A 375 33.02 89.59 -5.02
N HIS A 376 33.34 88.43 -4.47
CA HIS A 376 32.34 87.51 -3.93
C HIS A 376 31.67 88.05 -2.66
N GLU A 377 32.46 88.59 -1.71
CA GLU A 377 31.92 89.23 -0.50
C GLU A 377 31.00 90.41 -0.83
N LEU A 378 31.39 91.24 -1.80
CA LEU A 378 30.58 92.39 -2.20
C LEU A 378 29.29 91.96 -2.90
N LYS A 379 29.34 90.92 -3.75
CA LYS A 379 28.14 90.36 -4.38
C LYS A 379 27.15 89.82 -3.35
N GLU A 380 27.62 89.14 -2.31
CA GLU A 380 26.78 88.63 -1.22
C GLU A 380 26.04 89.77 -0.49
N LYS A 381 26.76 90.82 -0.10
CA LYS A 381 26.17 92.01 0.54
C LYS A 381 25.17 92.75 -0.36
N LEU A 382 25.43 92.81 -1.68
CA LEU A 382 24.53 93.46 -2.63
C LEU A 382 23.26 92.64 -2.83
N THR A 383 23.36 91.31 -2.90
CA THR A 383 22.19 90.42 -3.01
C THR A 383 21.25 90.57 -1.81
N GLU A 384 21.78 90.64 -0.59
CA GLU A 384 20.98 90.85 0.63
C GLU A 384 20.25 92.21 0.60
N LYS A 385 20.93 93.26 0.13
CA LYS A 385 20.37 94.62 0.05
C LYS A 385 19.27 94.76 -1.01
N PHE A 386 19.41 94.15 -2.18
CA PHE A 386 18.48 94.35 -3.30
C PHE A 386 17.33 93.34 -3.37
N PHE A 387 17.51 92.12 -2.86
CA PHE A 387 16.51 91.05 -2.97
C PHE A 387 15.93 90.58 -1.63
N GLY A 388 16.50 91.03 -0.50
CA GLY A 388 16.14 90.58 0.85
C GLY A 388 15.15 91.46 1.62
N GLN A 389 14.65 92.57 1.06
CA GLN A 389 13.71 93.44 1.77
C GLN A 389 12.25 93.18 1.37
N PRO A 390 11.34 92.84 2.31
CA PRO A 390 9.91 92.77 2.02
C PRO A 390 9.39 94.18 1.71
N ASP A 391 8.50 94.28 0.70
CA ASP A 391 7.86 95.54 0.34
C ASP A 391 7.32 96.22 1.60
N SER A 392 7.85 97.41 1.91
CA SER A 392 7.40 98.17 3.08
C SER A 392 5.90 98.47 2.93
N PRO A 393 5.06 98.12 3.91
CA PRO A 393 3.62 98.31 3.80
C PRO A 393 3.34 99.81 3.63
N GLU A 394 2.74 100.17 2.48
CA GLU A 394 2.30 101.52 2.18
C GLU A 394 1.41 102.03 3.31
N LYS A 395 1.86 103.07 4.02
CA LYS A 395 0.95 103.89 4.83
C LYS A 395 0.00 104.58 3.85
N ASP A 396 -1.22 104.07 3.80
CA ASP A 396 -2.35 104.66 3.10
C ASP A 396 -2.71 106.01 3.76
N ASP A 397 -1.92 107.04 3.46
CA ASP A 397 -2.31 108.43 3.70
C ASP A 397 -3.38 108.79 2.66
N SER A 398 -4.54 108.16 2.80
CA SER A 398 -5.78 108.61 2.17
C SER A 398 -6.05 110.04 2.66
N VAL A 399 -6.41 110.92 1.72
CA VAL A 399 -6.68 112.35 1.96
C VAL A 399 -7.61 112.47 3.16
N THR A 400 -7.02 112.72 4.33
CA THR A 400 -7.76 112.66 5.60
C THR A 400 -8.65 113.89 5.64
N ARG A 401 -9.92 113.73 6.04
CA ARG A 401 -10.92 114.80 6.17
C ARG A 401 -10.38 116.08 6.82
N HIS A 402 -9.34 115.97 7.66
CA HIS A 402 -8.58 117.07 8.25
C HIS A 402 -7.95 118.01 7.23
N GLN A 403 -7.31 117.53 6.16
CA GLN A 403 -6.70 118.40 5.14
C GLN A 403 -7.76 119.20 4.35
N LEU A 404 -8.93 118.59 4.11
CA LEU A 404 -10.06 119.28 3.50
C LEU A 404 -10.73 120.27 4.48
N PHE A 405 -10.81 119.92 5.77
CA PHE A 405 -11.30 120.80 6.83
C PHE A 405 -10.39 121.99 7.08
N ASP A 406 -9.07 121.81 7.04
CA ASP A 406 -8.08 122.88 7.20
C ASP A 406 -8.15 123.87 6.03
N LEU A 407 -8.25 123.37 4.79
CA LEU A 407 -8.50 124.22 3.62
C LEU A 407 -9.82 124.99 3.71
N LEU A 408 -10.88 124.36 4.23
CA LEU A 408 -12.19 124.98 4.40
C LEU A 408 -12.19 126.01 5.54
N SER A 409 -11.51 125.71 6.65
CA SER A 409 -11.24 126.63 7.77
C SER A 409 -10.43 127.84 7.31
N ASP A 410 -9.36 127.64 6.54
CA ASP A 410 -8.50 128.72 6.06
C ASP A 410 -9.20 129.60 5.03
N ALA A 411 -10.01 129.01 4.13
CA ALA A 411 -10.85 129.77 3.21
C ALA A 411 -11.90 130.61 3.97
N LEU A 412 -12.58 130.05 4.99
CA LEU A 412 -13.54 130.76 5.84
C LEU A 412 -12.90 131.88 6.67
N LYS A 413 -11.71 131.63 7.25
CA LYS A 413 -10.94 132.63 8.00
C LYS A 413 -10.48 133.79 7.12
N ASN A 414 -10.08 133.50 5.89
CA ASN A 414 -9.65 134.55 4.95
C ASN A 414 -10.84 135.36 4.40
N LEU A 415 -12.00 134.73 4.20
CA LEU A 415 -13.23 135.44 3.82
C LEU A 415 -13.80 136.33 4.94
N THR A 416 -13.65 135.93 6.20
CA THR A 416 -14.10 136.72 7.37
C THR A 416 -13.14 137.84 7.78
N LYS A 417 -11.90 137.86 7.25
CA LYS A 417 -10.95 138.96 7.42
C LYS A 417 -11.08 140.08 6.38
N ALA A 418 -11.84 139.86 5.29
CA ALA A 418 -12.10 140.87 4.28
C ALA A 418 -13.48 141.53 4.50
N LYS A 419 -13.64 142.18 5.65
CA LYS A 419 -14.58 143.29 5.84
C LYS A 419 -14.13 144.18 7.00
#